data_AF-A0A9X4ETP7-F1
#
_entry.id   AF-A0A9X4ETP7-F1
#
_cell.length_a   1.000
_cell.length_b   1.000
_cell.length_c   1.000
_cell.angle_alpha   90.00
_cell.angle_beta   90.00
_cell.angle_gamma   90.00
#
_symmetry.space_group_name_H-M   'P 1'
#
loop_
_entity.id
_entity.type
_entity.pdbx_description
1 polymer ?
#
loop_
_entity_poly.entity_id
_entity_poly.type
_entity_poly.pdbx_seq_one_letter_code
_entity_poly.pdbx_strand_id
1 'polypeptide(L)'
;MDSFIGIRFKKETAKRFQTFSRTYFKSHTEAMATMLDFFFYNEISPKEKLGPTGRTIEAKLLKRINAVIAIMRDVEKTQTKPTVAMIQSLFEMEEPVKKPLIVEKKYAEEKKEVRFREKQNPSNQL
;
A
#
# COMPACT_ATOMS: atom_id res chain seq x y z
N MET A 1 10.13 1.36 -39.98
CA MET A 1 11.44 1.24 -39.30
C MET A 1 11.56 2.43 -38.38
N ASP A 2 11.82 2.20 -37.10
CA ASP A 2 12.08 3.32 -36.18
C ASP A 2 13.37 4.03 -36.62
N SER A 3 13.29 5.35 -36.77
CA SER A 3 14.44 6.17 -37.08
C SER A 3 15.32 6.30 -35.83
N PHE A 4 16.53 5.75 -35.88
CA PHE A 4 17.50 5.90 -34.79
C PHE A 4 18.17 7.28 -34.85
N ILE A 5 18.33 7.91 -33.69
CA ILE A 5 19.05 9.16 -33.53
C ILE A 5 20.33 8.89 -32.73
N GLY A 6 21.45 9.45 -33.19
CA GLY A 6 22.73 9.35 -32.50
C GLY A 6 22.88 10.41 -31.41
N ILE A 7 23.09 9.99 -30.16
CA ILE A 7 23.41 10.88 -29.03
C ILE A 7 24.85 10.62 -28.59
N ARG A 8 25.63 11.68 -28.41
CA ARG A 8 27.03 11.59 -27.98
C ARG A 8 27.13 11.63 -26.46
N PHE A 9 27.78 10.62 -25.89
CA PHE A 9 28.08 10.53 -24.46
C PHE A 9 29.57 10.57 -24.21
N LYS A 10 29.97 11.03 -23.01
CA LYS A 10 31.33 10.78 -22.50
C LYS A 10 31.54 9.26 -22.40
N LYS A 11 32.74 8.79 -22.75
CA LYS A 11 33.08 7.36 -22.79
C LYS A 11 32.75 6.62 -21.49
N GLU A 12 33.10 7.21 -20.34
CA GLU A 12 32.84 6.61 -19.03
C GLU A 12 31.33 6.50 -18.72
N THR A 13 30.56 7.52 -19.05
CA THR A 13 29.09 7.50 -18.90
C THR A 13 28.45 6.46 -19.81
N ALA A 14 28.89 6.38 -21.07
CA ALA A 14 28.41 5.39 -22.03
C ALA A 14 28.66 3.97 -21.55
N LYS A 15 29.87 3.68 -21.05
CA LYS A 15 30.21 2.36 -20.49
C LYS A 15 29.30 2.00 -19.31
N ARG A 16 29.11 2.91 -18.35
CA ARG A 16 28.20 2.68 -17.21
C ARG A 16 26.78 2.36 -17.65
N PHE A 17 26.25 3.12 -18.61
CA PHE A 17 24.91 2.88 -19.15
C PHE A 17 24.84 1.54 -19.90
N GLN A 18 25.84 1.20 -20.71
CA GLN A 18 25.88 -0.08 -21.43
C GLN A 18 25.91 -1.27 -20.48
N THR A 19 26.71 -1.22 -19.41
CA THR A 19 26.73 -2.26 -18.38
C THR A 19 25.37 -2.40 -17.73
N PHE A 20 24.79 -1.29 -17.24
CA PHE A 20 23.46 -1.29 -16.63
C PHE A 20 22.38 -1.87 -17.57
N SER A 21 22.33 -1.37 -18.80
CA SER A 21 21.33 -1.81 -19.78
C SER A 21 21.46 -3.30 -20.09
N ARG A 22 22.68 -3.84 -20.24
CA ARG A 22 22.91 -5.28 -20.49
C ARG A 22 22.56 -6.16 -19.29
N THR A 23 22.64 -5.63 -18.07
CA THR A 23 22.31 -6.38 -16.85
C THR A 23 20.80 -6.51 -16.63
N TYR A 24 20.03 -5.46 -16.91
CA TYR A 24 18.61 -5.39 -16.52
C TYR A 24 17.61 -5.40 -17.68
N PHE A 25 18.06 -5.12 -18.91
CA PHE A 25 17.18 -4.91 -20.07
C PHE A 25 17.66 -5.68 -21.30
N LYS A 26 16.76 -5.85 -22.27
CA LYS A 26 17.08 -6.54 -23.53
C LYS A 26 17.68 -5.58 -24.57
N SER A 27 17.34 -4.30 -24.51
CA SER A 27 17.88 -3.28 -25.42
C SER A 27 18.26 -1.97 -24.71
N HIS A 28 19.16 -1.20 -25.34
CA HIS A 28 19.55 0.13 -24.87
C HIS A 28 18.40 1.14 -24.96
N THR A 29 17.56 1.02 -25.98
CA THR A 29 16.36 1.86 -26.14
C THR A 29 15.36 1.63 -25.01
N GLU A 30 15.07 0.36 -24.70
CA GLU A 30 14.18 -0.02 -23.59
C GLU A 30 14.71 0.49 -22.25
N ALA A 31 15.99 0.29 -21.95
CA ALA A 31 16.60 0.77 -20.72
C ALA A 31 16.48 2.30 -20.55
N MET A 32 16.69 3.05 -21.65
CA MET A 32 16.56 4.52 -21.61
C MET A 32 15.11 4.95 -21.44
N ALA A 33 14.17 4.34 -22.17
CA ALA A 33 12.75 4.63 -22.06
C ALA A 33 12.24 4.37 -20.64
N THR A 34 12.53 3.19 -20.08
CA THR A 34 12.13 2.84 -18.71
C THR A 34 12.75 3.78 -17.67
N MET A 35 14.00 4.22 -17.85
CA MET A 35 14.60 5.22 -16.97
C MET A 35 13.84 6.56 -17.02
N LEU A 36 13.50 7.04 -18.22
CA LEU A 36 12.77 8.30 -18.38
C LEU A 36 11.36 8.21 -17.78
N ASP A 37 10.65 7.11 -18.07
CA ASP A 37 9.33 6.83 -17.53
C ASP A 37 9.37 6.72 -16.01
N PHE A 38 10.39 6.08 -15.44
CA PHE A 38 10.54 5.97 -13.99
C PHE A 38 10.58 7.35 -13.32
N PHE A 39 11.40 8.29 -13.82
CA PHE A 39 11.44 9.63 -13.23
C PHE A 39 10.16 10.43 -13.49
N PHE A 40 9.57 10.27 -14.68
CA PHE A 40 8.34 10.99 -15.04
C PHE A 40 7.15 10.54 -14.19
N TYR A 41 6.84 9.24 -14.15
CA TYR A 41 5.65 8.74 -13.45
C TYR A 41 5.78 8.77 -11.94
N ASN A 42 6.99 8.67 -11.40
CA ASN A 42 7.19 8.77 -9.95
C ASN A 42 7.41 10.22 -9.49
N GLU A 43 7.44 11.20 -10.40
CA GLU A 43 7.71 12.62 -10.12
C GLU A 43 9.00 12.84 -9.29
N ILE A 44 9.97 11.94 -9.45
CA ILE A 44 11.25 11.99 -8.73
C ILE A 44 12.24 12.77 -9.57
N SER A 45 12.90 13.76 -8.97
CA SER A 45 14.02 14.45 -9.62
C SER A 45 15.23 13.52 -9.77
N PRO A 46 15.84 13.38 -10.96
CA PRO A 46 17.08 12.62 -11.15
C PRO A 46 18.27 13.14 -10.35
N LYS A 47 18.16 14.36 -9.78
CA LYS A 47 19.18 14.99 -8.94
C LYS A 47 18.95 14.73 -7.45
N GLU A 48 17.78 14.23 -7.08
CA GLU A 48 17.45 13.97 -5.69
C GLU A 48 18.06 12.64 -5.24
N LYS A 49 18.80 12.68 -4.13
CA LYS A 49 19.33 11.47 -3.51
C LYS A 49 18.24 10.88 -2.64
N LEU A 50 17.42 10.03 -3.24
CA LEU A 50 16.59 9.12 -2.46
C LEU A 50 17.52 8.25 -1.63
N GLY A 51 17.35 8.29 -0.31
CA GLY A 51 18.20 7.59 0.64
C GLY A 51 18.24 6.06 0.41
N PRO A 52 18.88 5.30 1.31
CA PRO A 52 19.34 3.94 1.07
C PRO A 52 18.27 2.93 0.62
N THR A 53 16.97 3.21 0.81
CA THR A 53 15.87 2.49 0.15
C THR A 53 14.58 3.29 0.25
N GLY A 54 13.70 3.24 -0.77
CA GLY A 54 12.34 3.79 -0.67
C GLY A 54 11.57 3.25 0.56
N ARG A 55 11.87 2.02 0.97
CA ARG A 55 11.38 1.40 2.22
C ARG A 55 11.73 2.20 3.48
N THR A 56 12.89 2.87 3.53
CA THR A 56 13.26 3.71 4.68
C THR A 56 12.45 5.01 4.71
N ILE A 57 12.06 5.53 3.53
CA ILE A 57 11.18 6.69 3.40
C ILE A 57 9.75 6.30 3.83
N GLU A 58 9.25 5.15 3.36
CA GLU A 58 7.96 4.59 3.76
C GLU A 58 7.88 4.37 5.28
N ALA A 59 8.90 3.76 5.89
CA ALA A 59 8.96 3.56 7.34
C ALA A 59 8.97 4.89 8.12
N LYS A 60 9.66 5.92 7.61
CA LYS A 60 9.64 7.26 8.22
C LYS A 60 8.26 7.92 8.06
N LEU A 61 7.60 7.76 6.92
CA LEU A 61 6.27 8.30 6.67
C LEU A 61 5.21 7.62 7.55
N LEU A 62 5.23 6.29 7.67
CA LEU A 62 4.36 5.53 8.58
C LEU A 62 4.50 6.00 10.04
N LYS A 63 5.74 6.23 10.51
CA LYS A 63 5.97 6.81 11.84
C LYS A 63 5.37 8.20 11.99
N ARG A 64 5.49 9.06 10.98
CA ARG A 64 4.91 10.41 10.99
C ARG A 64 3.38 10.36 11.01
N ILE A 65 2.75 9.48 10.21
CA ILE A 65 1.29 9.30 10.18
C ILE A 65 0.79 8.82 11.55
N ASN A 66 1.45 7.82 12.16
CA ASN A 66 1.08 7.33 13.49
C ASN A 66 1.18 8.43 14.56
N ALA A 67 2.18 9.30 14.48
CA ALA A 67 2.30 10.45 15.37
C ALA A 67 1.15 11.46 15.18
N VAL A 68 0.78 11.76 13.93
CA VAL A 68 -0.37 12.63 13.63
C VAL A 68 -1.67 12.03 14.16
N ILE A 69 -1.89 10.73 13.97
CA ILE A 69 -3.06 10.01 14.53
C ILE A 69 -3.08 10.13 16.06
N ALA A 70 -1.92 9.97 16.71
CA ALA A 70 -1.83 10.10 18.15
C ALA A 70 -2.18 11.52 18.62
N ILE A 71 -1.67 12.55 17.95
CA ILE A 71 -1.99 13.97 18.22
C ILE A 71 -3.49 14.23 18.02
N MET A 72 -4.07 13.77 16.90
CA MET A 72 -5.50 13.94 16.65
C MET A 72 -6.36 13.28 17.73
N ARG A 73 -6.01 12.05 18.15
CA ARG A 73 -6.71 11.36 19.26
C ARG A 73 -6.56 12.09 20.60
N ASP A 74 -5.41 12.69 20.85
CA ASP A 74 -5.16 13.45 22.07
C ASP A 74 -5.99 14.74 22.10
N VAL A 75 -6.03 15.48 21.00
CA VAL A 75 -6.92 16.65 20.84
C VAL A 75 -8.38 16.24 21.00
N GLU A 76 -8.79 15.11 20.42
CA GLU A 76 -10.15 14.57 20.55
C GLU A 76 -10.52 14.30 22.01
N LYS A 77 -9.60 13.71 22.79
CA LYS A 77 -9.83 13.38 24.20
C LYS A 77 -9.78 14.58 25.13
N THR A 78 -8.87 15.52 24.90
CA THR A 78 -8.58 16.62 25.82
C THR A 78 -9.45 17.85 25.58
N GLN A 79 -9.78 18.14 24.32
CA GLN A 79 -10.52 19.34 23.95
C GLN A 79 -11.91 19.00 23.45
N THR A 80 -12.00 18.22 22.38
CA THR A 80 -13.26 18.12 21.61
C THR A 80 -14.33 17.32 22.36
N LYS A 81 -14.00 16.18 22.96
CA LYS A 81 -14.96 15.38 23.74
C LYS A 81 -15.50 16.10 24.97
N PRO A 82 -14.66 16.70 25.84
CA PRO A 82 -15.15 17.47 26.97
C PRO A 82 -16.01 18.66 26.55
N THR A 83 -15.64 19.39 25.50
CA THR A 83 -16.46 20.50 24.98
C THR A 83 -17.81 20.03 24.48
N VAL A 84 -17.86 18.92 23.73
CA VAL A 84 -19.14 18.33 23.29
C VAL A 84 -19.98 17.89 24.49
N ALA A 85 -19.39 17.21 25.48
CA ALA A 85 -20.09 16.79 26.69
C ALA A 85 -20.63 17.99 27.48
N MET A 86 -19.83 19.05 27.62
CA MET A 86 -20.25 20.28 28.29
C MET A 86 -21.41 20.97 27.56
N ILE A 87 -21.36 21.07 26.23
CA ILE A 87 -22.45 21.60 25.42
C ILE A 87 -23.71 20.74 25.58
N GLN A 88 -23.58 19.41 25.53
CA GLN A 88 -24.70 18.49 25.75
C GLN A 88 -25.33 18.68 27.13
N SER A 89 -24.52 18.83 28.18
CA SER A 89 -24.99 19.13 29.54
C SER A 89 -25.68 20.49 29.64
N LEU A 90 -25.24 21.51 28.91
CA LEU A 90 -25.86 22.85 28.93
C LEU A 90 -27.21 22.89 28.20
N PHE A 91 -27.39 22.07 27.17
CA PHE A 91 -28.62 22.03 26.38
C PHE A 91 -29.55 20.87 26.74
N GLU A 92 -29.24 20.12 27.81
CA GLU A 92 -29.96 18.89 28.21
C GLU A 92 -30.23 17.93 27.03
N MET A 93 -29.33 17.94 26.03
CA MET A 93 -29.45 17.07 24.88
C MET A 93 -29.10 15.66 25.35
N GLU A 94 -30.03 14.71 25.17
CA GLU A 94 -29.78 13.30 25.42
C GLU A 94 -28.49 12.86 24.70
N GLU A 95 -27.67 12.05 25.38
CA GLU A 95 -26.47 11.48 24.76
C GLU A 95 -26.84 10.86 23.40
N PRO A 96 -26.09 11.16 22.33
CA PRO A 96 -26.38 10.60 21.02
C PRO A 96 -26.39 9.08 21.13
N VAL A 97 -27.55 8.47 20.81
CA VAL A 97 -27.79 7.03 20.89
C VAL A 97 -26.59 6.29 20.32
N LYS A 98 -25.88 5.52 21.16
CA LYS A 98 -24.69 4.77 20.75
C LYS A 98 -25.09 3.83 19.62
N LYS A 99 -24.72 4.20 18.38
CA LYS A 99 -24.92 3.33 17.22
C LYS A 99 -24.21 2.01 17.53
N PRO A 100 -24.89 0.86 17.44
CA PRO A 100 -24.28 -0.42 17.74
C PRO A 100 -23.05 -0.60 16.85
N LEU A 101 -21.92 -0.98 17.45
CA LEU A 101 -20.72 -1.35 16.70
C LEU A 101 -21.11 -2.51 15.78
N ILE A 102 -20.99 -2.32 14.47
CA ILE A 102 -21.14 -3.40 13.49
C ILE A 102 -19.91 -4.27 13.64
N VAL A 103 -19.99 -5.29 14.50
CA VAL A 103 -18.93 -6.29 14.66
C VAL A 103 -19.06 -7.28 13.50
N GLU A 104 -18.02 -7.42 12.68
CA GLU A 104 -17.96 -8.49 11.70
C GLU A 104 -18.11 -9.83 12.42
N LYS A 105 -19.20 -10.56 12.14
CA LYS A 105 -19.32 -11.96 12.54
C LYS A 105 -18.22 -12.71 11.80
N LYS A 106 -17.13 -13.03 12.51
CA LYS A 106 -16.22 -14.08 12.07
C LYS A 106 -17.04 -15.37 12.06
N TYR A 107 -17.52 -15.76 10.88
CA TYR A 107 -18.03 -17.10 10.65
C TYR A 107 -16.85 -18.04 10.93
N ALA A 108 -16.79 -18.59 12.13
CA ALA A 108 -16.05 -19.82 12.32
C ALA A 108 -16.72 -20.82 11.39
N GLU A 109 -15.96 -21.33 10.40
CA GLU A 109 -16.36 -22.49 9.62
C GLU A 109 -16.53 -23.64 10.61
N GLU A 110 -17.72 -23.79 11.19
CA GLU A 110 -18.12 -25.03 11.82
C GLU A 110 -18.06 -26.09 10.71
N LYS A 111 -16.99 -26.88 10.75
CA LYS A 111 -16.88 -28.12 10.00
C LYS A 111 -18.10 -28.97 10.39
N LYS A 112 -19.17 -28.86 9.61
CA LYS A 112 -20.34 -29.75 9.75
C LYS A 112 -19.82 -31.16 9.56
N GLU A 113 -19.74 -31.91 10.66
CA GLU A 113 -19.60 -33.36 10.58
C GLU A 113 -20.79 -33.88 9.78
N VAL A 114 -20.50 -34.37 8.58
CA VAL A 114 -21.50 -34.90 7.66
C VAL A 114 -22.08 -36.16 8.32
N ARG A 115 -23.29 -36.05 8.87
CA ARG A 115 -23.98 -37.14 9.61
C ARG A 115 -24.28 -38.38 8.76
N PHE A 116 -24.23 -38.28 7.44
CA PHE A 116 -24.57 -39.39 6.54
C PHE A 116 -23.50 -39.55 5.46
N ARG A 117 -22.85 -40.71 5.44
CA ARG A 117 -22.06 -41.20 4.30
C ARG A 117 -22.85 -42.32 3.64
N GLU A 118 -23.05 -42.20 2.34
CA GLU A 118 -23.69 -43.21 1.51
C GLU A 118 -22.81 -44.47 1.50
N LYS A 119 -23.41 -45.64 1.77
CA LYS A 119 -22.70 -46.92 1.68
C LYS A 119 -22.64 -47.33 0.21
N GLN A 120 -21.43 -47.39 -0.34
CA GLN A 120 -21.22 -48.04 -1.65
C GLN A 120 -21.42 -49.55 -1.50
N ASN A 121 -22.37 -50.10 -2.24
CA ASN A 121 -22.62 -51.55 -2.33
C ASN A 121 -21.74 -52.13 -3.46
N PRO A 122 -20.90 -53.14 -3.21
CA PRO A 122 -20.05 -53.72 -4.24
C PRO A 122 -20.77 -54.90 -4.90
N SER A 123 -21.75 -54.64 -5.75
CA SER A 123 -22.29 -55.67 -6.62
C SER A 123 -23.16 -55.08 -7.72
N ASN A 124 -22.51 -54.73 -8.83
CA ASN A 124 -23.10 -54.96 -10.14
C ASN A 124 -21.99 -55.49 -11.05
N GLN A 125 -21.88 -56.82 -11.10
CA GLN A 125 -21.34 -57.50 -12.26
C GLN A 125 -22.52 -57.76 -13.22
N LEU A 126 -22.25 -57.46 -14.50
CA LEU A 126 -23.06 -57.63 -15.71
C LEU A 126 -24.16 -56.59 -15.97
#